data_AF-A0A419KJT8-F1
#
_entry.id   AF-A0A419KJT8-F1
#
_cell.length_a   1.000
_cell.length_b   1.000
_cell.length_c   1.000
_cell.angle_alpha   90.00
_cell.angle_beta   90.00
_cell.angle_gamma   90.00
#
_symmetry.space_group_name_H-M   'P 1'
#
loop_
_entity.id
_entity.type
_entity.pdbx_description
1 polymer ?
#
loop_
_entity_poly.entity_id
_entity_poly.type
_entity_poly.pdbx_seq_one_letter_code
_entity_poly.pdbx_strand_id
1 'polypeptide(L)'
;NYTKIKTWIAELSKMFIFWIILAFAIPISISAVLGIPIPKTLSLIVSTFTLEYFAVSVGIGLGLDPVFVLITVTSVALSVVLLMFKIFDIVGRKSKRVSNFLSKSRERGQKSKIIQKYGVYGLVPAVSFLGFYACPAIAWTLGWRRDYAVILIIIGFVFISTIMLLLLASIGILGFVS
;
A
#
# COMPACT_ATOMS: atom_id res chain seq x y z
N ASN A 1 -24.88 16.67 -18.85
CA ASN A 1 -23.90 16.79 -17.73
C ASN A 1 -24.17 15.81 -16.59
N TYR A 2 -25.44 15.50 -16.26
CA TYR A 2 -25.82 14.51 -15.24
C TYR A 2 -25.39 13.05 -15.52
N THR A 3 -25.43 12.62 -16.79
CA THR A 3 -24.98 11.28 -17.20
C THR A 3 -23.49 11.03 -16.97
N LYS A 4 -22.63 12.04 -17.17
CA LYS A 4 -21.19 11.98 -16.88
C LYS A 4 -20.86 11.92 -15.38
N ILE A 5 -21.75 12.44 -14.53
CA ILE A 5 -21.57 12.43 -13.07
C ILE A 5 -21.97 11.08 -12.49
N LYS A 6 -23.09 10.50 -12.93
CA LYS A 6 -23.54 9.16 -12.51
C LYS A 6 -22.55 8.05 -12.89
N THR A 7 -21.99 8.07 -14.10
CA THR A 7 -21.00 7.06 -14.52
C THR A 7 -19.72 7.12 -13.69
N TRP A 8 -19.29 8.31 -13.30
CA TRP A 8 -18.11 8.49 -12.45
C TRP A 8 -18.32 8.03 -11.00
N ILE A 9 -19.48 8.35 -10.41
CA ILE A 9 -19.83 7.87 -9.06
C ILE A 9 -19.89 6.34 -9.07
N ALA A 10 -20.43 5.73 -10.14
CA ALA A 10 -20.46 4.29 -10.28
C ALA A 10 -19.06 3.66 -10.45
N GLU A 11 -18.15 4.29 -11.20
CA GLU A 11 -16.76 3.84 -11.29
C GLU A 11 -16.03 3.93 -9.95
N LEU A 12 -16.13 5.05 -9.25
CA LEU A 12 -15.54 5.21 -7.92
C LEU A 12 -16.15 4.22 -6.92
N SER A 13 -17.46 4.05 -6.92
CA SER A 13 -18.15 3.10 -6.05
C SER A 13 -17.64 1.66 -6.28
N LYS A 14 -17.53 1.22 -7.53
CA LYS A 14 -16.96 -0.10 -7.86
C LYS A 14 -15.51 -0.23 -7.37
N MET A 15 -14.74 0.84 -7.41
CA MET A 15 -13.34 0.85 -6.95
C MET A 15 -13.24 0.79 -5.43
N PHE A 16 -14.10 1.53 -4.72
CA PHE A 16 -14.20 1.44 -3.26
C PHE A 16 -14.66 0.05 -2.83
N ILE A 17 -15.62 -0.54 -3.54
CA ILE A 17 -16.05 -1.93 -3.27
C ILE A 17 -14.89 -2.90 -3.47
N PHE A 18 -14.15 -2.80 -4.59
CA PHE A 18 -12.97 -3.63 -4.83
C PHE A 18 -11.91 -3.43 -3.73
N TRP A 19 -11.71 -2.20 -3.27
CA TRP A 19 -10.81 -1.88 -2.16
C TRP A 19 -11.25 -2.53 -0.85
N ILE A 20 -12.54 -2.44 -0.50
CA ILE A 20 -13.10 -3.08 0.71
C ILE A 20 -12.90 -4.59 0.62
N ILE A 21 -13.17 -5.20 -0.53
CA ILE A 21 -12.99 -6.64 -0.73
C ILE A 21 -11.52 -7.03 -0.53
N LEU A 22 -10.59 -6.29 -1.13
CA LEU A 22 -9.17 -6.61 -1.03
C LEU A 22 -8.62 -6.38 0.40
N ALA A 23 -9.05 -5.31 1.07
CA ALA A 23 -8.56 -4.95 2.40
C ALA A 23 -9.20 -5.79 3.52
N PHE A 24 -10.48 -6.15 3.39
CA PHE A 24 -11.25 -6.81 4.45
C PHE A 24 -11.65 -8.23 4.10
N ALA A 25 -12.25 -8.46 2.91
CA ALA A 25 -12.77 -9.78 2.60
C ALA A 25 -11.67 -10.84 2.51
N ILE A 26 -10.49 -10.51 1.96
CA ILE A 26 -9.37 -11.46 1.89
C ILE A 26 -8.88 -11.85 3.29
N PRO A 27 -8.44 -10.91 4.18
CA PRO A 27 -7.98 -11.30 5.51
C PRO A 27 -9.04 -11.98 6.37
N ILE A 28 -10.32 -11.55 6.26
CA ILE A 28 -11.43 -12.14 7.01
C ILE A 28 -11.75 -13.56 6.52
N SER A 29 -11.68 -13.80 5.20
CA SER A 29 -11.89 -15.16 4.66
C SER A 29 -10.79 -16.10 5.13
N ILE A 30 -9.54 -15.65 5.12
CA ILE A 30 -8.40 -16.44 5.60
C ILE A 30 -8.51 -16.67 7.11
N SER A 31 -8.90 -15.65 7.89
CA SER A 31 -9.09 -15.81 9.33
C SER A 31 -10.19 -16.82 9.68
N ALA A 32 -11.29 -16.82 8.91
CA ALA A 32 -12.37 -17.79 9.07
C ALA A 32 -11.91 -19.23 8.79
N VAL A 33 -11.11 -19.44 7.74
CA VAL A 33 -10.54 -20.76 7.40
C VAL A 33 -9.55 -21.25 8.46
N LEU A 34 -8.75 -20.35 9.01
CA LEU A 34 -7.73 -20.66 10.03
C LEU A 34 -8.27 -20.69 11.46
N GLY A 35 -9.57 -20.44 11.68
CA GLY A 35 -10.17 -20.36 13.02
C GLY A 35 -9.66 -19.19 13.86
N ILE A 36 -9.10 -18.14 13.24
CA ILE A 36 -8.57 -16.97 13.92
C ILE A 36 -9.72 -16.05 14.34
N PRO A 37 -9.74 -15.54 15.59
CA PRO A 37 -10.78 -14.62 16.05
C PRO A 37 -10.86 -13.36 15.17
N ILE A 38 -12.05 -13.10 14.62
CA ILE A 38 -12.34 -11.92 13.78
C ILE A 38 -11.89 -10.59 14.43
N PRO A 39 -12.07 -10.37 15.76
CA PRO A 39 -11.60 -9.14 16.40
C PRO A 39 -10.08 -8.93 16.27
N LYS A 40 -9.27 -10.01 16.32
CA LYS A 40 -7.81 -9.90 16.15
C LYS A 40 -7.45 -9.51 14.72
N THR A 41 -8.14 -10.07 13.74
CA THR A 41 -7.96 -9.72 12.32
C THR A 41 -8.35 -8.27 12.04
N LEU A 42 -9.46 -7.80 12.59
CA LEU A 42 -9.87 -6.39 12.46
C LEU A 42 -8.88 -5.45 13.14
N SER A 43 -8.39 -5.77 14.34
CA SER A 43 -7.35 -5.00 15.00
C SER A 43 -6.08 -4.90 14.15
N LEU A 44 -5.69 -5.98 13.48
CA LEU A 44 -4.53 -5.98 12.57
C LEU A 44 -4.78 -5.12 11.31
N ILE A 45 -5.99 -5.16 10.76
CA ILE A 45 -6.35 -4.31 9.60
C ILE A 45 -6.29 -2.82 10.00
N VAL A 46 -6.93 -2.45 11.11
CA VAL A 46 -6.96 -1.07 11.61
C VAL A 46 -5.56 -0.58 11.98
N SER A 47 -4.76 -1.42 12.63
CA SER A 47 -3.37 -1.09 12.93
C SER A 47 -2.55 -0.93 11.65
N THR A 48 -2.81 -1.70 10.60
CA THR A 48 -2.13 -1.53 9.30
C THR A 48 -2.41 -0.17 8.67
N PHE A 49 -3.64 0.33 8.77
CA PHE A 49 -3.95 1.69 8.29
C PHE A 49 -3.24 2.78 9.11
N THR A 50 -3.08 2.58 10.41
CA THR A 50 -2.58 3.60 11.33
C THR A 50 -1.06 3.59 11.45
N LEU A 51 -0.47 2.39 11.48
CA LEU A 51 0.92 2.12 11.81
C LEU A 51 1.72 1.57 10.62
N GLU A 52 1.09 1.35 9.46
CA GLU A 52 1.73 0.83 8.25
C GLU A 52 2.50 -0.49 8.53
N TYR A 53 3.81 -0.50 8.31
CA TYR A 53 4.67 -1.67 8.52
C TYR A 53 4.88 -2.01 10.01
N PHE A 54 4.65 -1.08 10.94
CA PHE A 54 4.69 -1.37 12.38
C PHE A 54 3.47 -2.17 12.86
N ALA A 55 2.41 -2.27 12.06
CA ALA A 55 1.25 -3.10 12.38
C ALA A 55 1.61 -4.58 12.53
N VAL A 56 2.71 -5.00 11.90
CA VAL A 56 3.32 -6.31 12.08
C VAL A 56 3.58 -6.61 13.56
N SER A 57 4.07 -5.63 14.33
CA SER A 57 4.30 -5.78 15.77
C SER A 57 3.01 -5.97 16.55
N VAL A 58 1.93 -5.30 16.15
CA VAL A 58 0.60 -5.51 16.72
C VAL A 58 0.09 -6.92 16.41
N GLY A 59 0.30 -7.41 15.19
CA GLY A 59 -0.09 -8.77 14.79
C GLY A 59 0.59 -9.85 15.64
N ILE A 60 1.90 -9.73 15.83
CA ILE A 60 2.67 -10.62 16.69
C ILE A 60 2.26 -10.47 18.16
N GLY A 61 2.05 -9.25 18.65
CA GLY A 61 1.56 -9.00 20.00
C GLY A 61 0.17 -9.58 20.28
N LEU A 62 -0.67 -9.75 19.26
CA LEU A 62 -1.96 -10.43 19.35
C LEU A 62 -1.86 -11.97 19.33
N GLY A 63 -0.65 -12.51 19.19
CA GLY A 63 -0.37 -13.95 19.08
C GLY A 63 -0.84 -14.54 17.75
N LEU A 64 -0.81 -13.75 16.67
CA LEU A 64 -1.15 -14.21 15.32
C LEU A 64 0.06 -14.84 14.64
N ASP A 65 -0.20 -15.81 13.77
CA ASP A 65 0.83 -16.44 12.95
C ASP A 65 1.56 -15.41 12.06
N PRO A 66 2.90 -15.39 12.01
CA PRO A 66 3.67 -14.42 11.23
C PRO A 66 3.32 -14.41 9.73
N VAL A 67 2.97 -15.56 9.16
CA VAL A 67 2.58 -15.67 7.76
C VAL A 67 1.20 -15.04 7.55
N PHE A 68 0.26 -15.30 8.47
CA PHE A 68 -1.05 -14.64 8.45
C PHE A 68 -0.94 -13.11 8.59
N VAL A 69 -0.04 -12.65 9.46
CA VAL A 69 0.23 -11.21 9.65
C VAL A 69 0.75 -10.59 8.35
N LEU A 70 1.77 -11.18 7.73
CA LEU A 70 2.31 -10.69 6.45
C LEU A 70 1.26 -10.64 5.36
N ILE A 71 0.45 -11.69 5.20
CA ILE A 71 -0.61 -11.73 4.18
C ILE A 71 -1.63 -10.61 4.43
N THR A 72 -2.07 -10.43 5.67
CA THR A 72 -3.05 -9.41 6.04
C THR A 72 -2.53 -8.01 5.76
N VAL A 73 -1.36 -7.68 6.29
CA VAL A 73 -0.75 -6.34 6.16
C VAL A 73 -0.44 -6.06 4.68
N THR A 74 0.03 -7.06 3.92
CA THR A 74 0.28 -6.92 2.47
C THR A 74 -0.99 -6.71 1.65
N SER A 75 -2.07 -7.44 1.98
CA SER A 75 -3.36 -7.28 1.30
C SER A 75 -3.94 -5.87 1.52
N VAL A 76 -3.87 -5.39 2.76
CA VAL A 76 -4.28 -4.02 3.11
C VAL A 76 -3.39 -3.00 2.38
N ALA A 77 -2.07 -3.16 2.41
CA ALA A 77 -1.14 -2.29 1.69
C ALA A 77 -1.46 -2.23 0.17
N LEU A 78 -1.62 -3.38 -0.48
CA LEU A 78 -1.97 -3.46 -1.90
C LEU A 78 -3.28 -2.74 -2.21
N SER A 79 -4.29 -2.89 -1.35
CA SER A 79 -5.57 -2.22 -1.51
C SER A 79 -5.38 -0.69 -1.53
N VAL A 80 -4.65 -0.15 -0.55
CA VAL A 80 -4.40 1.28 -0.38
C VAL A 80 -3.65 1.85 -1.58
N VAL A 81 -2.56 1.20 -2.00
CA VAL A 81 -1.74 1.67 -3.13
C VAL A 81 -2.57 1.72 -4.41
N LEU A 82 -3.35 0.68 -4.68
CA LEU A 82 -4.24 0.65 -5.85
C LEU A 82 -5.29 1.76 -5.79
N LEU A 83 -5.89 2.00 -4.62
CA LEU A 83 -6.86 3.07 -4.40
C LEU A 83 -6.24 4.45 -4.64
N MET A 84 -5.07 4.72 -4.06
CA MET A 84 -4.36 6.00 -4.22
C MET A 84 -4.06 6.29 -5.70
N PHE A 85 -3.49 5.33 -6.44
CA PHE A 85 -3.23 5.53 -7.86
C PHE A 85 -4.50 5.82 -8.67
N LYS A 86 -5.65 5.23 -8.30
CA LYS A 86 -6.93 5.54 -8.97
C LYS A 86 -7.44 6.93 -8.62
N ILE A 87 -7.38 7.32 -7.33
CA ILE A 87 -7.76 8.68 -6.90
C ILE A 87 -6.92 9.70 -7.66
N PHE A 88 -5.61 9.49 -7.72
CA PHE A 88 -4.71 10.38 -8.46
C PHE A 88 -5.06 10.44 -9.94
N ASP A 89 -5.24 9.30 -10.60
CA ASP A 89 -5.63 9.26 -12.01
C ASP A 89 -6.96 10.00 -12.31
N ILE A 90 -7.94 9.89 -11.41
CA ILE A 90 -9.20 10.63 -11.49
C ILE A 90 -8.96 12.14 -11.37
N VAL A 91 -8.17 12.56 -10.37
CA VAL A 91 -7.84 13.97 -10.13
C VAL A 91 -7.06 14.55 -11.32
N GLY A 92 -6.09 13.80 -11.85
CA GLY A 92 -5.31 14.18 -13.03
C GLY A 92 -6.16 14.34 -14.28
N ARG A 93 -7.14 13.47 -14.51
CA ARG A 93 -8.07 13.59 -15.65
C ARG A 93 -9.05 14.76 -15.52
N LYS A 94 -9.47 15.11 -14.31
CA LYS A 94 -10.48 16.14 -14.06
C LYS A 94 -9.92 17.56 -13.96
N SER A 95 -8.73 17.71 -13.36
CA SER A 95 -8.15 19.03 -13.14
C SER A 95 -7.12 19.36 -14.23
N LYS A 96 -7.46 20.29 -15.13
CA LYS A 96 -6.50 20.83 -16.12
C LYS A 96 -5.25 21.40 -15.44
N ARG A 97 -5.37 21.95 -14.23
CA ARG A 97 -4.24 22.49 -13.44
C ARG A 97 -3.28 21.38 -13.00
N VAL A 98 -3.83 20.27 -12.49
CA VAL A 98 -3.05 19.10 -12.08
C VAL A 98 -2.49 18.39 -13.30
N SER A 99 -3.27 18.20 -14.36
CA SER A 99 -2.78 17.65 -15.63
C SER A 99 -1.63 18.46 -16.23
N ASN A 100 -1.69 19.79 -16.20
CA ASN A 100 -0.59 20.65 -16.69
C ASN A 100 0.61 20.65 -15.75
N PHE A 101 0.40 20.52 -14.44
CA PHE A 101 1.50 20.37 -13.48
C PHE A 101 2.20 19.03 -13.67
N LEU A 102 1.43 17.95 -13.86
CA LEU A 102 1.94 16.62 -14.15
C LEU A 102 2.64 16.55 -15.49
N SER A 103 2.12 17.18 -16.54
CA SER A 103 2.80 17.20 -17.83
C SER A 103 4.15 17.91 -17.72
N LYS A 104 4.21 19.07 -17.05
CA LYS A 104 5.48 19.76 -16.76
C LYS A 104 6.42 18.95 -15.87
N SER A 105 5.89 18.26 -14.85
CA SER A 105 6.66 17.41 -13.94
C SER A 105 7.22 16.19 -14.67
N ARG A 106 6.40 15.55 -15.50
CA ARG A 106 6.77 14.40 -16.34
C ARG A 106 7.76 14.80 -17.42
N GLU A 107 7.62 15.97 -18.01
CA GLU A 107 8.56 16.51 -19.00
C GLU A 107 9.92 16.83 -18.34
N ARG A 108 9.94 17.37 -17.12
CA ARG A 108 11.17 17.53 -16.32
C ARG A 108 11.77 16.20 -15.89
N GLY A 109 10.95 15.23 -15.48
CA GLY A 109 11.40 13.88 -15.10
C GLY A 109 11.89 13.04 -16.27
N GLN A 110 11.32 13.22 -17.47
CA GLN A 110 11.74 12.56 -18.72
C GLN A 110 13.05 13.11 -19.27
N LYS A 111 13.43 14.35 -18.95
CA LYS A 111 14.75 14.89 -19.32
C LYS A 111 15.91 14.10 -18.71
N SER A 112 15.69 13.40 -17.59
CA SER A 112 16.69 12.52 -16.99
C SER A 112 16.33 11.05 -17.16
N LYS A 113 16.90 10.39 -18.19
CA LYS A 113 16.81 8.93 -18.39
C LYS A 113 17.21 8.13 -17.14
N ILE A 114 18.11 8.67 -16.31
CA ILE A 114 18.55 8.09 -15.05
C ILE A 114 17.41 8.07 -14.01
N ILE A 115 16.63 9.15 -13.87
CA ILE A 115 15.53 9.20 -12.89
C ILE A 115 14.37 8.29 -13.32
N GLN A 116 14.11 8.16 -14.63
CA GLN A 116 13.14 7.19 -15.13
C GLN A 116 13.57 5.73 -14.96
N LYS A 117 14.85 5.42 -15.15
CA LYS A 117 15.34 4.03 -15.11
C LYS A 117 15.75 3.57 -13.71
N TYR A 118 16.33 4.45 -12.90
CA TYR A 118 16.85 4.14 -11.55
C TYR A 118 15.99 4.71 -10.42
N GLY A 119 15.27 5.82 -10.63
CA GLY A 119 14.42 6.42 -9.59
C GLY A 119 13.29 5.49 -9.15
N VAL A 120 12.79 4.66 -10.08
CA VAL A 120 11.79 3.62 -9.81
C VAL A 120 12.29 2.61 -8.78
N TYR A 121 13.57 2.21 -8.81
CA TYR A 121 14.15 1.33 -7.79
C TYR A 121 14.35 2.04 -6.44
N GLY A 122 14.51 3.37 -6.46
CA GLY A 122 14.51 4.20 -5.26
C GLY A 122 13.19 4.18 -4.47
N LEU A 123 12.09 3.69 -5.06
CA LEU A 123 10.84 3.48 -4.33
C LEU A 123 10.99 2.46 -3.19
N VAL A 124 11.83 1.45 -3.36
CA VAL A 124 12.02 0.39 -2.36
C VAL A 124 12.58 0.96 -1.05
N PRO A 125 13.70 1.72 -1.04
CA PRO A 125 14.14 2.39 0.18
C PRO A 125 13.23 3.58 0.55
N ALA A 126 12.59 4.26 -0.41
CA ALA A 126 11.72 5.39 -0.10
C ALA A 126 10.49 4.98 0.73
N VAL A 127 9.96 3.75 0.56
CA VAL A 127 8.87 3.25 1.44
C VAL A 127 9.33 3.25 2.91
N SER A 128 10.58 2.90 3.18
CA SER A 128 11.14 2.87 4.53
C SER A 128 11.44 4.26 5.11
N PHE A 129 11.76 5.26 4.27
CA PHE A 129 12.19 6.59 4.73
C PHE A 129 11.11 7.69 4.63
N LEU A 130 10.32 7.68 3.56
CA LEU A 130 9.33 8.73 3.25
C LEU A 130 7.90 8.36 3.64
N GLY A 131 7.66 7.09 3.97
CA GLY A 131 6.34 6.56 4.33
C GLY A 131 5.61 5.93 3.14
N PHE A 132 4.76 4.96 3.46
CA PHE A 132 4.04 4.14 2.49
C PHE A 132 3.10 4.97 1.60
N TYR A 133 2.42 5.95 2.18
CA TYR A 133 1.46 6.80 1.46
C TYR A 133 2.12 7.81 0.51
N ALA A 134 3.36 8.22 0.77
CA ALA A 134 4.06 9.21 -0.07
C ALA A 134 4.52 8.60 -1.41
N CYS A 135 4.86 7.31 -1.42
CA CYS A 135 5.43 6.63 -2.58
C CYS A 135 4.50 6.59 -3.80
N PRO A 136 3.20 6.25 -3.68
CA PRO A 136 2.25 6.34 -4.78
C PRO A 136 2.12 7.76 -5.36
N ALA A 137 2.21 8.79 -4.51
CA ALA A 137 2.10 10.18 -4.95
C ALA A 137 3.31 10.59 -5.80
N ILE A 138 4.52 10.24 -5.36
CA ILE A 138 5.77 10.53 -6.08
C ILE A 138 5.84 9.75 -7.39
N ALA A 139 5.51 8.46 -7.35
CA ALA A 139 5.49 7.63 -8.55
C ALA A 139 4.51 8.18 -9.61
N TRP A 140 3.38 8.72 -9.14
CA TRP A 140 2.39 9.34 -10.01
C TRP A 140 2.84 10.72 -10.54
N THR A 141 3.44 11.58 -9.70
CA THR A 141 3.92 12.91 -10.14
C THR A 141 5.09 12.84 -11.12
N LEU A 142 5.94 11.81 -11.02
CA LEU A 142 7.04 11.55 -11.95
C LEU A 142 6.59 10.79 -13.21
N GLY A 143 5.32 10.35 -13.27
CA GLY A 143 4.75 9.68 -14.44
C GLY A 143 5.34 8.30 -14.71
N TRP A 144 5.79 7.59 -13.67
CA TRP A 144 6.29 6.23 -13.79
C TRP A 144 5.18 5.23 -14.13
N ARG A 145 5.56 4.08 -14.70
CA ARG A 145 4.58 3.03 -15.02
C ARG A 145 3.94 2.54 -13.73
N ARG A 146 2.62 2.73 -13.63
CA ARG A 146 1.80 2.37 -12.47
C ARG A 146 2.07 0.95 -11.98
N ASP A 147 2.04 -0.03 -12.88
CA ASP A 147 2.17 -1.44 -12.50
C ASP A 147 3.52 -1.74 -11.85
N TYR A 148 4.60 -1.19 -12.41
CA TYR A 148 5.95 -1.33 -11.86
C TYR A 148 6.11 -0.62 -10.52
N ALA A 149 5.53 0.58 -10.37
CA ALA A 149 5.57 1.31 -9.11
C ALA A 149 4.80 0.60 -8.00
N VAL A 150 3.62 0.05 -8.30
CA VAL A 150 2.83 -0.75 -7.35
C VAL A 150 3.65 -1.96 -6.88
N ILE A 151 4.24 -2.72 -7.81
CA ILE A 151 5.05 -3.90 -7.49
C ILE A 151 6.22 -3.52 -6.59
N LEU A 152 6.95 -2.45 -6.90
CA LEU A 152 8.12 -2.05 -6.12
C LEU A 152 7.76 -1.51 -4.73
N ILE A 153 6.66 -0.77 -4.60
CA ILE A 153 6.16 -0.32 -3.30
C ILE A 153 5.78 -1.52 -2.43
N ILE A 154 5.08 -2.51 -3.01
CA ILE A 154 4.72 -3.74 -2.28
C ILE A 154 5.96 -4.56 -1.92
N ILE A 155 6.93 -4.71 -2.82
CA ILE A 155 8.19 -5.40 -2.51
C ILE A 155 8.90 -4.70 -1.35
N GLY A 156 9.05 -3.38 -1.39
CA GLY A 156 9.67 -2.62 -0.30
C GLY A 156 8.91 -2.77 1.01
N PHE A 157 7.58 -2.71 0.95
CA PHE A 157 6.71 -2.88 2.11
C PHE A 157 6.80 -4.29 2.74
N VAL A 158 6.79 -5.34 1.92
CA VAL A 158 6.95 -6.72 2.37
C VAL A 158 8.34 -6.93 2.94
N PHE A 159 9.37 -6.36 2.30
CA PHE A 159 10.75 -6.46 2.76
C PHE A 159 10.94 -5.83 4.14
N ILE A 160 10.48 -4.60 4.36
CA ILE A 160 10.58 -3.93 5.67
C ILE A 160 9.72 -4.64 6.72
N SER A 161 8.53 -5.13 6.35
CA SER A 161 7.67 -5.91 7.25
C SER A 161 8.32 -7.23 7.67
N THR A 162 9.01 -7.90 6.76
CA THR A 162 9.75 -9.14 7.03
C THR A 162 10.95 -8.88 7.94
N ILE A 163 11.69 -7.79 7.70
CA ILE A 163 12.78 -7.37 8.58
C ILE A 163 12.25 -7.08 9.98
N MET A 164 11.11 -6.39 10.10
CA MET A 164 10.48 -6.15 11.40
C MET A 164 10.05 -7.44 12.09
N LEU A 165 9.45 -8.40 11.38
CA LEU A 165 9.18 -9.72 11.94
C LEU A 165 10.43 -10.41 12.45
N LEU A 166 11.50 -10.40 11.67
CA LEU A 166 12.76 -11.04 12.04
C LEU A 166 13.39 -10.36 13.27
N LEU A 167 13.31 -9.03 13.36
CA LEU A 167 13.78 -8.26 14.49
C LEU A 167 12.96 -8.59 15.76
N LEU A 168 11.63 -8.63 15.65
CA LEU A 168 10.76 -9.03 16.75
C LEU A 168 10.99 -10.47 17.19
N ALA A 169 11.21 -11.38 16.25
CA ALA A 169 11.57 -12.76 16.56
C ALA A 169 12.93 -12.82 17.28
N SER A 170 13.91 -12.04 16.84
CA SER A 170 15.25 -11.98 17.46
C SER A 170 15.20 -11.42 18.89
N ILE A 171 14.41 -10.36 19.11
CA ILE A 171 14.20 -9.78 20.45
C ILE A 171 13.38 -10.72 21.33
N GLY A 172 12.35 -11.38 20.77
CA GLY A 172 11.54 -12.38 21.48
C GLY A 172 12.33 -13.62 21.87
N ILE A 173 13.26 -14.07 21.01
CA ILE A 173 14.24 -15.12 21.32
C ILE A 173 15.21 -14.66 22.42
N LEU A 174 15.67 -13.41 22.38
CA LEU A 174 16.50 -12.84 23.44
C LEU A 174 15.77 -12.72 24.78
N GLY A 175 14.45 -12.49 24.78
CA GLY A 175 13.62 -12.47 26.00
C GLY A 175 13.27 -13.85 26.56
N PHE A 176 13.48 -14.93 25.80
CA PHE A 176 13.32 -16.32 26.26
C PHE A 176 14.64 -16.96 26.71
N VAL A 177 15.78 -16.28 26.48
CA VAL A 177 17.14 -16.73 26.80
C VAL A 177 17.80 -15.87 27.91
N SER A 178 17.05 -14.98 28.56
CA SER A 178 17.50 -14.25 29.77
C SER A 178 16.80 -14.72 31.03
#